data_AF-A0A254R3N6-F1
#
_entry.id   AF-A0A254R3N6-F1
#
_cell.length_a   1.000
_cell.length_b   1.000
_cell.length_c   1.000
_cell.angle_alpha   90.00
_cell.angle_beta   90.00
_cell.angle_gamma   90.00
#
_symmetry.space_group_name_H-M   'P 1'
#
loop_
_entity.id
_entity.type
_entity.pdbx_description
1 polymer ?
#
loop_
_entity_poly.entity_id
_entity_poly.type
_entity_poly.pdbx_seq_one_letter_code
_entity_poly.pdbx_strand_id
1 'polypeptide(L)'
;MPRKQNPTIQLPRERLEQLRQLSLGMPDTTMSAVIGELLNLARREGLIGHDIPGVTINALSDGIAIRFEDGPTSGFSFEEAAGIAETIRKFVAGDRPKGGVMIFAASHKSVFHIVGKGQGIEVKTISGSREGSKILTRDLTMELAEVLDRVVTQSMNTAE
;
A
#
# COMPACT_ATOMS: atom_id res chain seq x y z
N MET A 1 -19.90 -17.40 -5.36
CA MET A 1 -19.49 -16.21 -4.59
C MET A 1 -20.02 -14.97 -5.29
N PRO A 2 -20.77 -14.07 -4.63
CA PRO A 2 -21.24 -12.85 -5.28
C PRO A 2 -20.03 -11.95 -5.58
N ARG A 3 -19.91 -11.46 -6.82
CA ARG A 3 -18.94 -10.41 -7.16
C ARG A 3 -19.26 -9.20 -6.27
N LYS A 4 -18.34 -8.79 -5.38
CA LYS A 4 -18.37 -7.46 -4.75
C LYS A 4 -18.45 -6.44 -5.91
N GLN A 5 -19.61 -5.85 -6.15
CA GLN A 5 -19.75 -4.79 -7.14
C GLN A 5 -18.96 -3.59 -6.63
N ASN A 6 -18.07 -3.04 -7.47
CA ASN A 6 -17.45 -1.76 -7.15
C ASN A 6 -18.57 -0.71 -7.05
N PRO A 7 -18.71 0.01 -5.93
CA PRO A 7 -19.76 1.00 -5.78
C PRO A 7 -19.58 2.07 -6.86
N THR A 8 -20.62 2.30 -7.66
CA THR A 8 -20.62 3.38 -8.65
C THR A 8 -21.03 4.66 -7.95
N ILE A 9 -20.08 5.56 -7.73
CA ILE A 9 -20.35 6.88 -7.16
C ILE A 9 -20.80 7.80 -8.29
N GLN A 10 -22.06 8.22 -8.26
CA GLN A 10 -22.56 9.24 -9.18
C GLN A 10 -22.30 10.62 -8.60
N LEU A 11 -21.57 11.44 -9.34
CA LEU A 11 -21.28 12.82 -8.97
C LEU A 11 -22.12 13.78 -9.83
N PRO A 12 -22.65 14.88 -9.26
CA PRO A 12 -23.23 15.97 -10.05
C PRO A 12 -22.23 16.47 -11.11
N ARG A 13 -22.73 16.92 -12.27
CA ARG A 13 -21.90 17.32 -13.42
C ARG A 13 -20.93 18.44 -13.04
N GLU A 14 -21.37 19.38 -12.22
CA GLU A 14 -20.59 20.51 -11.74
C GLU A 14 -19.39 20.04 -10.90
N ARG A 15 -19.58 19.01 -10.06
CA ARG A 15 -18.50 18.41 -9.26
C ARG A 15 -17.50 17.65 -10.13
N LEU A 16 -17.99 16.94 -11.14
CA LEU A 16 -17.11 16.27 -12.09
C LEU A 16 -16.24 17.27 -12.85
N GLU A 17 -16.79 18.42 -13.22
CA GLU A 17 -16.04 19.46 -13.92
C GLU A 17 -14.97 20.10 -13.03
N GLN A 18 -15.28 20.34 -11.75
CA GLN A 18 -14.29 20.78 -10.76
C GLN A 18 -13.12 19.78 -10.64
N LEU A 19 -13.42 18.48 -10.58
CA LEU A 19 -12.38 17.44 -10.51
C LEU A 19 -11.52 17.38 -11.78
N ARG A 20 -12.11 17.62 -12.96
CA ARG A 20 -11.35 17.75 -14.22
C ARG A 20 -10.47 18.99 -14.24
N GLN A 21 -10.96 20.11 -13.71
CA GLN A 21 -10.13 21.32 -13.62
C GLN A 21 -8.93 21.09 -12.68
N LEU A 22 -9.13 20.37 -11.57
CA LEU A 22 -8.02 19.95 -10.70
C LEU A 22 -7.02 19.05 -11.44
N SER A 23 -7.49 18.13 -12.30
CA SER A 23 -6.61 17.24 -13.06
C SER A 23 -5.69 17.97 -14.02
N LEU A 24 -6.07 19.15 -14.52
CA LEU A 24 -5.25 19.94 -15.46
C LEU A 24 -3.98 20.51 -14.79
N GLY A 25 -3.98 20.64 -13.46
CA GLY A 25 -2.82 21.10 -12.70
C GLY A 25 -1.89 19.99 -12.21
N MET A 26 -2.19 18.71 -12.51
CA MET A 26 -1.47 17.56 -11.97
C MET A 26 -0.67 16.82 -13.06
N PRO A 27 0.50 16.25 -12.72
CA PRO A 27 1.34 15.51 -13.67
C PRO A 27 0.67 14.20 -14.16
N ASP A 28 -0.20 13.60 -13.36
CA ASP A 28 -0.99 12.41 -13.71
C ASP A 28 -2.45 12.78 -13.99
N THR A 29 -2.88 12.66 -15.25
CA THR A 29 -4.17 13.18 -15.75
C THR A 29 -5.36 12.27 -15.46
N THR A 30 -5.19 11.20 -14.68
CA THR A 30 -6.29 10.25 -14.40
C THR A 30 -7.14 10.72 -13.21
N MET A 31 -8.45 10.51 -13.28
CA MET A 31 -9.37 10.83 -12.17
C MET A 31 -8.98 10.10 -10.88
N SER A 32 -8.44 8.88 -10.98
CA SER A 32 -7.95 8.12 -9.83
C SER A 32 -6.76 8.80 -9.15
N ALA A 33 -5.84 9.39 -9.92
CA ALA A 33 -4.70 10.13 -9.37
C ALA A 33 -5.15 11.40 -8.65
N VAL A 34 -6.11 12.13 -9.21
CA VAL A 34 -6.70 13.31 -8.56
C VAL A 34 -7.35 12.96 -7.23
N ILE A 35 -8.13 11.87 -7.19
CA ILE A 35 -8.74 11.38 -5.96
C ILE A 35 -7.66 10.97 -4.95
N GLY A 36 -6.61 10.28 -5.40
CA GLY A 36 -5.46 9.93 -4.56
C GLY A 36 -4.80 11.16 -3.92
N GLU A 37 -4.57 12.22 -4.68
CA GLU A 37 -4.01 13.47 -4.15
C GLU A 37 -4.93 14.18 -3.15
N LEU A 38 -6.25 14.17 -3.38
CA LEU A 38 -7.22 14.72 -2.42
C LEU A 38 -7.23 13.92 -1.12
N LEU A 39 -7.11 12.59 -1.19
CA LEU A 39 -7.00 11.75 0.00
C LEU A 39 -5.69 12.00 0.74
N ASN A 40 -4.58 12.15 0.02
CA ASN A 40 -3.29 12.53 0.61
C ASN A 40 -3.36 13.88 1.32
N LEU A 41 -4.01 14.88 0.70
CA LEU A 41 -4.24 16.18 1.34
C LEU A 41 -5.08 16.02 2.62
N ALA A 42 -6.19 15.30 2.55
CA ALA A 42 -7.06 15.07 3.71
C ALA A 42 -6.31 14.37 4.86
N ARG A 43 -5.40 13.44 4.57
CA ARG A 43 -4.53 12.82 5.58
C ARG A 43 -3.55 13.79 6.21
N ARG A 44 -2.86 14.62 5.40
CA ARG A 44 -1.91 15.63 5.91
C ARG A 44 -2.59 16.62 6.86
N GLU A 45 -3.85 16.96 6.58
CA GLU A 45 -4.69 17.81 7.43
C GLU A 45 -5.31 17.05 8.62
N GLY A 46 -5.04 15.75 8.77
CA GLY A 46 -5.56 14.93 9.87
C GLY A 46 -7.06 14.61 9.78
N LEU A 47 -7.69 14.80 8.62
CA LEU A 47 -9.13 14.57 8.43
C LEU A 47 -9.49 13.09 8.30
N ILE A 48 -8.55 12.26 7.86
CA ILE A 48 -8.71 10.81 7.74
C ILE A 48 -7.44 10.10 8.24
N GLY A 49 -7.61 8.89 8.76
CA GLY A 49 -6.49 8.04 9.20
C GLY A 49 -5.57 7.63 8.04
N HIS A 50 -4.35 7.24 8.38
CA HIS A 50 -3.34 6.73 7.43
C HIS A 50 -3.44 5.20 7.22
N ASP A 51 -4.61 4.63 7.47
CA ASP A 51 -4.81 3.20 7.36
C ASP A 51 -5.21 2.83 5.94
N ILE A 52 -4.60 1.77 5.41
CA ILE A 52 -4.94 1.25 4.09
C ILE A 52 -6.06 0.21 4.27
N PRO A 53 -7.26 0.42 3.68
CA PRO A 53 -8.38 -0.48 3.88
C PRO A 53 -8.02 -1.93 3.55
N GLY A 54 -8.24 -2.86 4.48
CA GLY A 54 -7.95 -4.29 4.31
C GLY A 54 -6.45 -4.64 4.28
N VAL A 55 -5.60 -3.76 4.83
CA VAL A 55 -4.22 -4.05 5.24
C VAL A 55 -4.12 -3.72 6.73
N THR A 56 -3.57 -4.63 7.52
CA THR A 56 -3.26 -4.40 8.94
C THR A 56 -1.76 -4.52 9.13
N ILE A 57 -1.14 -3.52 9.75
CA ILE A 57 0.28 -3.52 10.11
C ILE A 57 0.36 -3.25 11.61
N ASN A 58 0.96 -4.18 12.34
CA ASN A 58 1.19 -4.04 13.78
C ASN A 58 2.69 -4.09 14.07
N ALA A 59 3.18 -3.18 14.91
CA ALA A 59 4.52 -3.31 15.50
C ALA A 59 4.53 -4.48 16.51
N LEU A 60 5.65 -5.21 16.51
CA LEU A 60 6.01 -6.24 17.49
C LEU A 60 7.29 -5.80 18.21
N SER A 61 7.72 -6.55 19.22
CA SER A 61 8.98 -6.26 19.93
C SER A 61 10.23 -6.39 19.06
N ASP A 62 10.17 -7.21 18.02
CA ASP A 62 11.31 -7.59 17.16
C ASP A 62 11.07 -7.28 15.68
N GLY A 63 9.99 -6.60 15.33
CA GLY A 63 9.66 -6.28 13.95
C GLY A 63 8.22 -5.85 13.75
N ILE A 64 7.64 -6.25 12.62
CA ILE A 64 6.26 -5.94 12.25
C ILE A 64 5.50 -7.20 11.83
N ALA A 65 4.18 -7.15 11.97
CA ALA A 65 3.25 -8.13 11.44
C ALA A 65 2.36 -7.48 10.39
N ILE A 66 2.41 -7.99 9.16
CA ILE A 66 1.57 -7.55 8.04
C ILE A 66 0.48 -8.59 7.81
N ARG A 67 -0.77 -8.15 7.68
CA ARG A 67 -1.90 -9.01 7.32
C ARG A 67 -2.80 -8.33 6.29
N PHE A 68 -3.17 -9.04 5.23
CA PHE A 68 -4.23 -8.63 4.31
C PHE A 68 -5.58 -9.22 4.75
N GLU A 69 -6.70 -8.55 4.42
CA GLU A 69 -8.07 -8.86 4.90
C GLU A 69 -8.42 -10.36 4.94
N ASP A 70 -8.05 -11.11 3.90
CA ASP A 70 -8.30 -12.55 3.76
C ASP A 70 -7.02 -13.42 3.80
N GLY A 71 -5.91 -12.86 4.31
CA GLY A 71 -4.57 -13.45 4.26
C GLY A 71 -4.01 -13.93 5.61
N PRO A 72 -2.90 -14.68 5.61
CA PRO A 72 -2.16 -14.97 6.83
C PRO A 72 -1.50 -13.69 7.38
N THR A 73 -1.23 -13.69 8.68
CA THR A 73 -0.31 -12.72 9.28
C THR A 73 1.13 -13.16 8.98
N SER A 74 1.89 -12.31 8.30
CA SER A 74 3.30 -12.52 8.00
C SER A 74 4.16 -11.57 8.81
N GLY A 75 5.09 -12.11 9.59
CA GLY A 75 6.07 -11.35 10.37
C GLY A 75 7.33 -11.04 9.57
N PHE A 76 7.87 -9.85 9.79
CA PHE A 76 9.13 -9.34 9.21
C PHE A 76 9.90 -8.56 10.28
N SER A 77 11.23 -8.58 10.25
CA SER A 77 12.04 -7.70 11.09
C SER A 77 11.88 -6.22 10.68
N PHE A 78 12.33 -5.28 11.52
CA PHE A 78 12.31 -3.86 11.16
C PHE A 78 13.19 -3.54 9.94
N GLU A 79 14.32 -4.22 9.80
CA GLU A 79 15.20 -4.08 8.63
C GLU A 79 14.51 -4.59 7.36
N GLU A 80 13.84 -5.74 7.44
CA GLU A 80 13.05 -6.29 6.34
C GLU A 80 11.89 -5.39 5.97
N ALA A 81 11.20 -4.80 6.96
CA ALA A 81 10.13 -3.83 6.74
C ALA A 81 10.61 -2.59 5.98
N ALA A 82 11.77 -2.05 6.37
CA ALA A 82 12.41 -0.93 5.66
C ALA A 82 12.79 -1.32 4.23
N GLY A 83 13.33 -2.53 4.03
CA GLY A 83 13.62 -3.09 2.70
C GLY A 83 12.35 -3.26 1.84
N ILE A 84 11.23 -3.66 2.43
CA ILE A 84 9.92 -3.72 1.75
C ILE A 84 9.50 -2.31 1.31
N ALA A 85 9.55 -1.33 2.21
CA ALA A 85 9.18 0.05 1.90
C ALA A 85 10.04 0.65 0.78
N GLU A 86 11.36 0.43 0.82
CA GLU A 86 12.27 0.85 -0.25
C GLU A 86 11.97 0.16 -1.58
N THR A 87 11.72 -1.14 -1.56
CA THR A 87 11.38 -1.90 -2.77
C THR A 87 10.08 -1.40 -3.39
N ILE A 88 9.07 -1.10 -2.57
CA ILE A 88 7.83 -0.48 -3.02
C ILE A 88 8.10 0.84 -3.73
N ARG A 89 8.92 1.73 -3.13
CA ARG A 89 9.28 3.03 -3.74
C ARG A 89 9.93 2.85 -5.10
N LYS A 90 10.92 1.95 -5.21
CA LYS A 90 11.59 1.62 -6.48
C LYS A 90 10.58 1.09 -7.52
N PHE A 91 9.71 0.18 -7.09
CA PHE A 91 8.70 -0.42 -7.96
C PHE A 91 7.68 0.60 -8.47
N VAL A 92 7.27 1.55 -7.64
CA VAL A 92 6.41 2.67 -8.06
C VAL A 92 7.19 3.62 -8.98
N ALA A 93 8.43 3.96 -8.67
CA ALA A 93 9.28 4.82 -9.49
C ALA A 93 9.58 4.26 -10.91
N GLY A 94 9.33 2.97 -11.14
CA GLY A 94 9.42 2.34 -12.46
C GLY A 94 10.45 1.24 -12.57
N ASP A 95 11.23 1.00 -11.51
CA ASP A 95 12.13 -0.15 -11.40
C ASP A 95 11.32 -1.42 -11.13
N ARG A 96 10.79 -2.01 -12.21
CA ARG A 96 9.85 -3.14 -12.18
C ARG A 96 10.45 -4.36 -12.85
N PRO A 97 11.17 -5.22 -12.11
CA PRO A 97 11.68 -6.47 -12.63
C PRO A 97 10.55 -7.34 -13.21
N LYS A 98 10.83 -8.01 -14.33
CA LYS A 98 9.90 -8.99 -14.90
C LYS A 98 9.65 -10.11 -13.88
N GLY A 99 8.40 -10.32 -13.50
CA GLY A 99 8.00 -11.31 -12.49
C GLY A 99 7.85 -10.77 -11.07
N GLY A 100 8.18 -9.49 -10.84
CA GLY A 100 8.08 -8.87 -9.51
C GLY A 100 9.31 -9.10 -8.63
N VAL A 101 9.23 -8.66 -7.38
CA VAL A 101 10.32 -8.75 -6.39
C VAL A 101 9.83 -9.51 -5.17
N MET A 102 10.58 -10.53 -4.76
CA MET A 102 10.32 -11.30 -3.54
C MET A 102 11.33 -10.92 -2.46
N ILE A 103 10.80 -10.65 -1.26
CA ILE A 103 11.57 -10.35 -0.05
C ILE A 103 11.25 -11.44 0.96
N PHE A 104 12.28 -12.13 1.42
CA PHE A 104 12.14 -13.24 2.35
C PHE A 104 12.43 -12.74 3.76
N ALA A 105 11.58 -13.09 4.72
CA ALA A 105 11.93 -12.93 6.12
C ALA A 105 13.12 -13.84 6.46
N ALA A 106 13.97 -13.44 7.39
CA ALA A 106 15.18 -14.17 7.81
C ALA A 106 14.86 -15.58 8.31
N SER A 107 13.67 -15.77 8.90
CA SER A 107 13.19 -17.09 9.33
C SER A 107 12.76 -17.99 8.15
N HIS A 108 12.68 -17.45 6.93
CA HIS A 108 12.09 -18.05 5.73
C HIS A 108 10.64 -18.54 5.90
N LYS A 109 9.96 -18.17 7.00
CA LYS A 109 8.56 -18.53 7.26
C LYS A 109 7.57 -17.56 6.60
N SER A 110 8.05 -16.39 6.17
CA SER A 110 7.25 -15.34 5.54
C SER A 110 7.95 -14.85 4.27
N VAL A 111 7.16 -14.54 3.23
CA VAL A 111 7.63 -13.88 2.01
C VAL A 111 6.71 -12.72 1.68
N PHE A 112 7.28 -11.58 1.33
CA PHE A 112 6.59 -10.47 0.72
C PHE A 112 6.87 -10.46 -0.78
N HIS A 113 5.84 -10.43 -1.64
CA HIS A 113 6.01 -10.40 -3.09
C HIS A 113 5.26 -9.20 -3.68
N ILE A 114 5.96 -8.42 -4.51
CA ILE A 114 5.42 -7.25 -5.20
C ILE A 114 5.47 -7.52 -6.69
N VAL A 115 4.34 -7.42 -7.38
CA VAL A 115 4.27 -7.63 -8.83
C VAL A 115 3.34 -6.62 -9.49
N GLY A 116 3.68 -6.17 -10.70
CA GLY A 116 2.82 -5.28 -11.48
C GLY A 116 1.60 -6.04 -11.98
N LYS A 117 0.40 -5.46 -11.84
CA LYS A 117 -0.86 -6.08 -12.28
C LYS A 117 -1.77 -5.09 -12.97
N GLY A 118 -1.73 -5.08 -14.30
CA GLY A 118 -2.46 -4.11 -15.11
C GLY A 118 -2.00 -2.68 -14.77
N GLN A 119 -2.94 -1.83 -14.36
CA GLN A 119 -2.68 -0.46 -13.91
C GLN A 119 -2.29 -0.36 -12.41
N GLY A 120 -2.41 -1.46 -11.67
CA GLY A 120 -2.11 -1.54 -10.24
C GLY A 120 -0.83 -2.31 -9.92
N ILE A 121 -0.59 -2.48 -8.62
CA ILE A 121 0.49 -3.26 -8.05
C ILE A 121 -0.15 -4.29 -7.11
N GLU A 122 0.10 -5.56 -7.36
CA GLU A 122 -0.29 -6.64 -6.46
C GLU A 122 0.81 -6.85 -5.42
N VAL A 123 0.45 -6.70 -4.15
CA VAL A 123 1.29 -7.02 -2.99
C VAL A 123 0.77 -8.31 -2.35
N LYS A 124 1.69 -9.18 -1.96
CA LYS A 124 1.37 -10.50 -1.43
C LYS A 124 2.20 -10.81 -0.20
N THR A 125 1.57 -11.49 0.75
CA THR A 125 2.21 -12.06 1.93
C THR A 125 1.97 -13.56 1.90
N ILE A 126 3.03 -14.34 1.92
CA ILE A 126 2.98 -15.80 1.99
C ILE A 126 3.52 -16.20 3.36
N SER A 127 2.81 -17.08 4.07
CA SER A 127 3.33 -17.72 5.29
C SER A 127 2.92 -19.19 5.32
N GLY A 128 3.93 -20.07 5.30
CA GLY A 128 3.72 -21.50 5.10
C GLY A 128 3.01 -21.77 3.76
N SER A 129 1.88 -22.48 3.81
CA SER A 129 1.05 -22.78 2.64
C SER A 129 -0.07 -21.76 2.37
N ARG A 130 -0.16 -20.70 3.18
CA ARG A 130 -1.19 -19.66 3.05
C ARG A 130 -0.64 -18.44 2.34
N GLU A 131 -1.47 -17.84 1.49
CA GLU A 131 -1.17 -16.59 0.78
C GLU A 131 -2.30 -15.59 1.04
N GLY A 132 -1.93 -14.33 1.23
CA GLY A 132 -2.81 -13.18 1.19
C GLY A 132 -2.33 -12.26 0.09
N SER A 133 -3.24 -11.66 -0.68
CA SER A 133 -2.88 -10.72 -1.73
C SER A 133 -3.82 -9.53 -1.75
N LYS A 134 -3.30 -8.41 -2.26
CA LYS A 134 -4.09 -7.20 -2.48
C LYS A 134 -3.57 -6.46 -3.69
N ILE A 135 -4.49 -6.01 -4.54
CA ILE A 135 -4.17 -5.13 -5.66
C ILE A 135 -4.38 -3.70 -5.18
N LEU A 136 -3.31 -2.92 -5.19
CA LEU A 136 -3.28 -1.52 -4.80
C LEU A 136 -3.06 -0.65 -6.03
N THR A 137 -3.60 0.56 -6.01
CA THR A 137 -3.22 1.62 -6.94
C THR A 137 -1.83 2.16 -6.57
N ARG A 138 -1.18 2.90 -7.48
CA ARG A 138 0.18 3.40 -7.26
C ARG A 138 0.30 4.26 -6.00
N ASP A 139 -0.69 5.13 -5.78
CA ASP A 139 -0.84 5.99 -4.59
C ASP A 139 -0.98 5.16 -3.30
N LEU A 140 -1.90 4.18 -3.26
CA LEU A 140 -2.05 3.29 -2.09
C LEU A 140 -0.81 2.42 -1.84
N THR A 141 -0.07 2.08 -2.90
CA THR A 141 1.19 1.35 -2.74
C THR A 141 2.25 2.25 -2.12
N MET A 142 2.35 3.51 -2.52
CA MET A 142 3.26 4.47 -1.88
C MET A 142 2.88 4.72 -0.42
N GLU A 143 1.59 4.86 -0.13
CA GLU A 143 1.11 4.95 1.25
C GLU A 143 1.51 3.73 2.08
N LEU A 144 1.50 2.53 1.49
CA LEU A 144 1.94 1.32 2.20
C LEU A 144 3.40 1.45 2.64
N ALA A 145 4.27 1.98 1.78
CA ALA A 145 5.66 2.25 2.13
C ALA A 145 5.78 3.27 3.26
N GLU A 146 4.99 4.35 3.23
CA GLU A 146 5.00 5.38 4.28
C GLU A 146 4.51 4.85 5.63
N VAL A 147 3.47 4.01 5.64
CA VAL A 147 2.98 3.36 6.86
C VAL A 147 4.04 2.44 7.44
N LEU A 148 4.71 1.66 6.59
CA LEU A 148 5.82 0.79 7.03
C LEU A 148 6.96 1.60 7.65
N ASP A 149 7.42 2.67 7.00
CA ASP A 149 8.48 3.54 7.53
C ASP A 149 8.09 4.17 8.89
N ARG A 150 6.83 4.61 9.01
CA ARG A 150 6.33 5.20 10.25
C ARG A 150 6.37 4.19 11.39
N VAL A 151 5.88 2.97 11.15
CA VAL A 151 5.87 1.91 12.15
C VAL A 151 7.30 1.55 12.56
N VAL A 152 8.23 1.47 11.61
CA VAL A 152 9.66 1.22 11.89
C VAL A 152 10.26 2.34 12.74
N THR A 153 10.03 3.61 12.36
CA THR A 153 10.59 4.78 13.05
C THR A 153 10.04 4.91 14.48
N GLN A 154 8.73 4.77 14.67
CA GLN A 154 8.10 4.85 15.99
C GLN A 154 8.59 3.74 16.93
N SER A 155 8.79 2.53 16.40
CA SER A 155 9.26 1.39 17.20
C SER A 155 10.71 1.56 17.63
N MET A 156 11.57 2.14 16.78
CA MET A 156 12.96 2.45 17.14
C MET A 156 13.08 3.51 18.23
N ASN A 157 12.22 4.55 18.20
CA ASN A 157 12.22 5.61 19.21
C ASN A 157 11.65 5.20 20.57
N THR A 158 10.96 4.05 20.65
CA THR A 158 10.37 3.54 21.91
C THR A 158 11.32 2.55 22.62
N ALA A 159 12.44 2.19 21.99
CA ALA A 159 13.44 1.26 22.52
C ALA A 159 14.63 1.96 23.21
N GLU A 160 14.66 3.29 23.24
CA GLU A 160 15.55 4.14 24.05
C GLU A 160 14.92 4.51 25.39
#